data_AF-A0A0N4UDC2-F1
#
_entry.id   AF-A0A0N4UDC2-F1
#
_cell.length_a   1.000
_cell.length_b   1.000
_cell.length_c   1.000
_cell.angle_alpha   90.00
_cell.angle_beta   90.00
_cell.angle_gamma   90.00
#
_symmetry.space_group_name_H-M   'P 1'
#
loop_
_entity.id
_entity.type
_entity.pdbx_description
1 polymer ?
#
loop_
_entity_poly.entity_id
_entity_poly.type
_entity_poly.pdbx_seq_one_letter_code
_entity_poly.pdbx_strand_id
1 'polypeptide(L)'
;MVLERIGDSAGKVLENTEEYHNYVSCDDKIWIFSKKYTPQSTFNYGHRISFGGGYAASFDTISRNWSPKIEFPAVSLEENLEEKIFVLNSAILMLLYSHFGGIKFHSLFMWNIEKMQWSNVDKFVESIDNPDAQAKSKLIIVHQIDEIDRKSMFFISSIRNSLYVHKLLFNNKHSASISIVNTIENFEKTPVVAARWNNEIYMFGGISGCGFRFDPKSCFIIDIAKKQTQEIEMENDHPAFSFNGPRYNYVTKNGRWYHATGMTQVGMTGSIFNGEIWYIDLNETIIKWFKAPLVIPKMDVDFMRIDENDFIFIADKNEGVFKGEIASS
;
A
#
# COMPACT_ATOMS: atom_id res chain seq x y z
N MET A 1 25.15 -4.29 7.76
CA MET A 1 24.24 -5.23 7.07
C MET A 1 24.31 -4.93 5.58
N VAL A 2 24.22 -5.96 4.74
CA VAL A 2 24.41 -5.86 3.27
C VAL A 2 23.19 -6.45 2.58
N LEU A 3 22.79 -5.86 1.46
CA LEU A 3 21.79 -6.45 0.57
C LEU A 3 22.47 -7.50 -0.33
N GLU A 4 22.11 -8.77 -0.17
CA GLU A 4 22.51 -9.86 -1.06
C GLU A 4 21.59 -9.86 -2.29
N ARG A 5 22.16 -9.89 -3.49
CA ARG A 5 21.38 -10.12 -4.71
C ARG A 5 20.96 -11.59 -4.77
N ILE A 6 19.65 -11.83 -4.77
CA ILE A 6 19.06 -13.17 -4.85
C ILE A 6 18.47 -13.49 -6.23
N GLY A 7 18.37 -12.52 -7.14
CA GLY A 7 17.89 -12.76 -8.50
C GLY A 7 18.11 -11.58 -9.44
N ASP A 8 17.91 -11.82 -10.73
CA ASP A 8 17.92 -10.79 -11.77
C ASP A 8 16.62 -9.95 -11.75
N SER A 9 16.67 -8.75 -12.31
CA SER A 9 15.51 -7.86 -12.36
C SER A 9 14.50 -8.35 -13.38
N ALA A 10 13.22 -7.99 -13.19
CA ALA A 10 12.16 -8.34 -14.13
C ALA A 10 12.50 -7.90 -15.56
N GLY A 11 13.01 -6.68 -15.74
CA GLY A 11 13.33 -6.14 -17.06
C GLY A 11 14.52 -6.82 -17.77
N LYS A 12 15.38 -7.55 -17.03
CA LYS A 12 16.47 -8.35 -17.63
C LYS A 12 16.01 -9.73 -18.06
N VAL A 13 15.05 -10.32 -17.35
CA VAL A 13 14.61 -11.71 -17.56
C VAL A 13 13.36 -11.79 -18.44
N LEU A 14 12.44 -10.85 -18.26
CA LEU A 14 11.17 -10.79 -18.99
C LEU A 14 11.34 -9.85 -20.19
N GLU A 15 11.05 -10.34 -21.39
CA GLU A 15 11.12 -9.50 -22.59
C GLU A 15 9.93 -8.51 -22.66
N ASN A 16 10.21 -7.29 -23.13
CA ASN A 16 9.22 -6.24 -23.38
C ASN A 16 8.35 -5.95 -22.14
N THR A 17 8.99 -5.64 -21.01
CA THR A 17 8.29 -5.24 -19.78
C THR A 17 7.76 -3.82 -19.87
N GLU A 18 6.58 -3.59 -19.28
CA GLU A 18 6.10 -2.23 -19.04
C GLU A 18 7.04 -1.47 -18.09
N GLU A 19 6.99 -0.14 -18.13
CA GLU A 19 7.83 0.70 -17.29
C GLU A 19 7.42 0.66 -15.80
N TYR A 20 6.14 0.35 -15.52
CA TYR A 20 5.56 0.38 -14.18
C TYR A 20 4.75 -0.88 -13.90
N HIS A 21 4.76 -1.34 -12.64
CA HIS A 21 3.97 -2.48 -12.18
C HIS A 21 3.34 -2.20 -10.82
N ASN A 22 2.26 -2.91 -10.51
CA ASN A 22 1.92 -3.16 -9.12
C ASN A 22 2.67 -4.39 -8.66
N TYR A 23 3.12 -4.36 -7.42
CA TYR A 23 3.78 -5.46 -6.78
C TYR A 23 3.00 -5.87 -5.55
N VAL A 24 2.83 -7.18 -5.38
CA VAL A 24 2.33 -7.77 -4.15
C VAL A 24 3.13 -9.02 -3.85
N SER A 25 3.24 -9.36 -2.58
CA SER A 25 3.81 -10.64 -2.20
C SER A 25 2.75 -11.52 -1.59
N CYS A 26 2.65 -12.73 -2.13
CA CYS A 26 1.71 -13.75 -1.73
C CYS A 26 2.50 -15.03 -1.57
N ASP A 27 2.48 -15.59 -0.35
CA ASP A 27 3.29 -16.74 0.04
C ASP A 27 4.80 -16.50 -0.26
N ASP A 28 5.44 -17.42 -0.97
CA ASP A 28 6.86 -17.36 -1.37
C ASP A 28 7.09 -16.67 -2.72
N LYS A 29 6.14 -15.85 -3.17
CA LYS A 29 6.20 -15.20 -4.47
C LYS A 29 6.07 -13.69 -4.37
N ILE A 30 6.86 -12.99 -5.17
CA ILE A 30 6.68 -11.58 -5.48
C ILE A 30 6.02 -11.49 -6.84
N TRP A 31 4.74 -11.12 -6.86
CA TRP A 31 3.95 -10.96 -8.06
C TRP A 31 4.08 -9.55 -8.61
N ILE A 32 4.17 -9.45 -9.94
CA ILE A 32 4.11 -8.19 -10.68
C ILE A 32 2.90 -8.20 -11.60
N PHE A 33 2.23 -7.06 -11.69
CA PHE A 33 1.14 -6.80 -12.61
C PHE A 33 1.47 -5.53 -13.38
N SER A 34 1.58 -5.62 -14.71
CA SER A 34 1.94 -4.48 -15.54
C SER A 34 0.92 -3.35 -15.45
N LYS A 35 1.39 -2.10 -15.41
CA LYS A 35 0.55 -0.91 -15.38
C LYS A 35 0.74 -0.07 -16.62
N LYS A 36 -0.34 0.18 -17.35
CA LYS A 36 -0.36 1.03 -18.54
C LYS A 36 -0.99 2.38 -18.22
N TYR A 37 -0.48 3.43 -18.84
CA TYR A 37 -1.05 4.77 -18.69
C TYR A 37 -2.42 4.84 -19.38
N THR A 38 -3.42 5.30 -18.64
CA THR A 38 -4.79 5.49 -19.12
C THR A 38 -5.18 6.95 -18.86
N PRO A 39 -5.58 7.71 -19.90
CA PRO A 39 -6.07 9.06 -19.72
C PRO A 39 -7.48 9.06 -19.10
N GLN A 40 -7.73 10.05 -18.25
CA GLN A 40 -9.04 10.40 -17.70
C GLN A 40 -9.38 11.86 -18.07
N SER A 41 -9.55 12.10 -19.37
CA SER A 41 -9.85 13.39 -19.99
C SER A 41 -11.02 14.14 -19.33
N THR A 42 -12.08 13.45 -18.90
CA THR A 42 -13.24 14.06 -18.24
C THR A 42 -12.88 14.77 -16.92
N PHE A 43 -11.79 14.34 -16.29
CA PHE A 43 -11.30 14.86 -15.00
C PHE A 43 -9.97 15.61 -15.13
N ASN A 44 -9.50 15.86 -16.37
CA ASN A 44 -8.17 16.39 -16.66
C ASN A 44 -7.06 15.65 -15.89
N TYR A 45 -7.16 14.33 -15.86
CA TYR A 45 -6.28 13.46 -15.09
C TYR A 45 -5.82 12.28 -15.95
N GLY A 46 -4.90 11.50 -15.40
CA GLY A 46 -4.45 10.25 -15.99
C GLY A 46 -3.56 9.53 -14.99
N HIS A 47 -3.56 8.21 -15.07
CA HIS A 47 -2.78 7.38 -14.16
C HIS A 47 -2.36 6.10 -14.84
N ARG A 48 -1.67 5.23 -14.10
CA ARG A 48 -1.26 3.91 -14.59
C ARG A 48 -2.04 2.84 -13.86
N ILE A 49 -2.63 1.92 -14.61
CA ILE A 49 -3.52 0.86 -14.10
C ILE A 49 -3.20 -0.50 -14.70
N SER A 50 -3.56 -1.54 -13.96
CA SER A 50 -3.48 -2.94 -14.38
C SER A 50 -4.83 -3.44 -14.88
N PHE A 51 -5.95 -2.95 -14.33
CA PHE A 51 -7.29 -3.44 -14.67
C PHE A 51 -7.68 -3.26 -16.15
N GLY A 52 -6.97 -2.39 -16.89
CA GLY A 52 -7.08 -2.23 -18.34
C GLY A 52 -6.41 -3.34 -19.18
N GLY A 53 -5.90 -4.38 -18.53
CA GLY A 53 -5.23 -5.51 -19.19
C GLY A 53 -3.73 -5.30 -19.33
N GLY A 54 -3.01 -6.41 -19.49
CA GLY A 54 -1.54 -6.40 -19.51
C GLY A 54 -1.01 -7.79 -19.18
N TYR A 55 0.08 -7.87 -18.42
CA TYR A 55 0.67 -9.15 -18.04
C TYR A 55 0.96 -9.26 -16.55
N ALA A 56 1.04 -10.50 -16.09
CA ALA A 56 1.53 -10.86 -14.77
C ALA A 56 2.75 -11.78 -14.88
N ALA A 57 3.63 -11.70 -13.87
CA ALA A 57 4.70 -12.66 -13.63
C ALA A 57 4.97 -12.74 -12.13
N SER A 58 5.71 -13.75 -11.68
CA SER A 58 6.08 -13.91 -10.29
C SER A 58 7.55 -14.29 -10.15
N PHE A 59 8.24 -13.70 -9.18
CA PHE A 59 9.54 -14.16 -8.73
C PHE A 59 9.37 -15.06 -7.52
N ASP A 60 9.81 -16.31 -7.64
CA ASP A 60 9.78 -17.29 -6.57
C ASP A 60 11.01 -17.13 -5.68
N THR A 61 10.83 -16.76 -4.41
CA THR A 61 11.92 -16.40 -3.50
C THR A 61 12.75 -17.61 -3.05
N ILE A 62 12.22 -18.83 -3.20
CA ILE A 62 12.88 -20.08 -2.83
C ILE A 62 13.77 -20.58 -3.97
N SER A 63 13.19 -20.73 -5.15
CA SER A 63 13.90 -21.19 -6.35
C SER A 63 14.71 -20.09 -7.02
N ARG A 64 14.49 -18.82 -6.66
CA ARG A 64 15.16 -17.62 -7.18
C ARG A 64 14.96 -17.40 -8.68
N ASN A 65 13.82 -17.84 -9.21
CA ASN A 65 13.50 -17.74 -10.64
C ASN A 65 12.22 -16.95 -10.89
N TRP A 66 12.19 -16.24 -12.02
CA TRP A 66 10.97 -15.65 -12.56
C TRP A 66 10.12 -16.71 -13.28
N SER A 67 8.81 -16.63 -13.10
CA SER A 67 7.86 -17.32 -13.96
C SER A 67 7.84 -16.69 -15.35
N PRO A 68 7.36 -17.41 -16.38
CA PRO A 68 7.03 -16.80 -17.66
C PRO A 68 6.05 -15.63 -17.50
N LYS A 69 6.13 -14.69 -18.44
CA LYS A 69 5.16 -13.60 -18.60
C LYS A 69 3.84 -14.16 -19.13
N ILE A 70 2.72 -13.81 -18.49
CA ILE A 70 1.39 -14.26 -18.91
C ILE A 70 0.46 -13.06 -19.06
N GLU A 71 -0.07 -12.89 -20.27
CA GLU A 71 -1.01 -11.83 -20.58
C GLU A 71 -2.40 -12.13 -19.97
N PHE A 72 -3.05 -11.10 -19.46
CA PHE A 72 -4.42 -11.13 -18.97
C PHE A 72 -5.27 -10.02 -19.62
N PRO A 73 -6.55 -10.28 -19.90
CA PRO A 73 -7.43 -9.30 -20.53
C PRO A 73 -7.82 -8.16 -19.58
N ALA A 74 -8.29 -7.05 -20.15
CA ALA A 74 -8.90 -5.98 -19.37
C ALA A 74 -10.14 -6.50 -18.62
N VAL A 75 -10.29 -6.10 -17.36
CA VAL A 75 -11.55 -6.32 -16.60
C VAL A 75 -12.51 -5.15 -16.72
N SER A 76 -12.00 -3.96 -17.02
CA SER A 76 -12.78 -2.75 -17.29
C SER A 76 -11.98 -1.79 -18.16
N LEU A 77 -12.69 -0.92 -18.89
CA LEU A 77 -12.14 0.21 -19.66
C LEU A 77 -12.80 1.53 -19.25
N GLU A 78 -13.53 1.55 -18.12
CA GLU A 78 -14.19 2.76 -17.63
C GLU A 78 -13.16 3.80 -17.18
N GLU A 79 -13.45 5.07 -17.46
CA GLU A 79 -12.54 6.17 -17.25
C GLU A 79 -12.31 6.44 -15.75
N ASN A 80 -13.34 6.72 -14.95
CA ASN A 80 -13.24 7.10 -13.53
C ASN A 80 -13.05 5.89 -12.59
N LEU A 81 -12.09 5.01 -12.88
CA LEU A 81 -11.76 3.88 -12.01
C LEU A 81 -10.30 3.91 -11.59
N GLU A 82 -10.06 3.62 -10.31
CA GLU A 82 -8.77 3.37 -9.70
C GLU A 82 -8.72 1.94 -9.17
N GLU A 83 -7.53 1.45 -8.87
CA GLU A 83 -7.31 0.12 -8.32
C GLU A 83 -6.51 0.13 -7.01
N LYS A 84 -6.86 -0.80 -6.11
CA LYS A 84 -5.96 -1.27 -5.05
C LYS A 84 -5.76 -2.77 -5.24
N ILE A 85 -4.49 -3.18 -5.41
CA ILE A 85 -4.10 -4.59 -5.40
C ILE A 85 -3.46 -4.91 -4.05
N PHE A 86 -3.92 -5.96 -3.40
CA PHE A 86 -3.47 -6.36 -2.07
C PHE A 86 -3.63 -7.87 -1.87
N VAL A 87 -3.09 -8.38 -0.77
CA VAL A 87 -3.24 -9.78 -0.38
C VAL A 87 -4.09 -9.86 0.88
N LEU A 88 -5.02 -10.81 0.91
CA LEU A 88 -5.82 -11.16 2.08
C LEU A 88 -6.06 -12.67 2.07
N ASN A 89 -5.68 -13.36 3.15
CA ASN A 89 -5.78 -14.81 3.29
C ASN A 89 -5.18 -15.56 2.09
N SER A 90 -3.92 -15.26 1.77
CA SER A 90 -3.19 -15.80 0.60
C SER A 90 -3.92 -15.64 -0.74
N ALA A 91 -4.88 -14.72 -0.86
CA ALA A 91 -5.53 -14.38 -2.12
C ALA A 91 -5.08 -12.99 -2.57
N ILE A 92 -4.62 -12.89 -3.82
CA ILE A 92 -4.34 -11.60 -4.45
C ILE A 92 -5.67 -11.03 -4.95
N LEU A 93 -6.04 -9.87 -4.41
CA LEU A 93 -7.30 -9.19 -4.67
C LEU A 93 -7.04 -7.85 -5.36
N MET A 94 -7.97 -7.45 -6.23
CA MET A 94 -8.00 -6.14 -6.87
C MET A 94 -9.37 -5.50 -6.60
N LEU A 95 -9.35 -4.38 -5.89
CA LEU A 95 -10.53 -3.56 -5.62
C LEU A 95 -10.59 -2.40 -6.60
N LEU A 96 -11.67 -2.31 -7.38
CA LEU A 96 -11.95 -1.17 -8.25
C LEU A 96 -12.88 -0.18 -7.55
N TYR A 97 -12.51 1.10 -7.61
CA TYR A 97 -13.25 2.19 -6.98
C TYR A 97 -13.13 3.49 -7.79
N SER A 98 -14.08 4.40 -7.68
CA SER A 98 -13.95 5.79 -8.17
C SER A 98 -13.51 6.70 -7.04
N HIS A 99 -12.75 7.74 -7.38
CA HIS A 99 -12.26 8.73 -6.43
C HIS A 99 -12.61 10.19 -6.76
N PHE A 100 -13.15 10.47 -7.95
CA PHE A 100 -13.68 11.78 -8.30
C PHE A 100 -15.15 11.84 -7.92
N GLY A 101 -15.56 12.93 -7.26
CA GLY A 101 -16.92 13.07 -6.74
C GLY A 101 -17.19 12.25 -5.48
N GLY A 102 -16.14 11.85 -4.75
CA GLY A 102 -16.23 11.04 -3.55
C GLY A 102 -15.55 9.69 -3.68
N ILE A 103 -15.95 8.70 -2.88
CA ILE A 103 -15.48 7.32 -2.99
C ILE A 103 -16.67 6.42 -3.32
N LYS A 104 -16.58 5.67 -4.41
CA LYS A 104 -17.54 4.63 -4.76
C LYS A 104 -16.81 3.33 -5.02
N PHE A 105 -17.11 2.29 -4.25
CA PHE A 105 -16.58 0.96 -4.52
C PHE A 105 -17.41 0.31 -5.61
N HIS A 106 -16.76 -0.29 -6.62
CA HIS A 106 -17.46 -0.90 -7.76
C HIS A 106 -17.44 -2.41 -7.69
N SER A 107 -16.26 -3.00 -7.55
CA SER A 107 -16.12 -4.44 -7.63
C SER A 107 -14.82 -4.94 -7.03
N LEU A 108 -14.85 -6.18 -6.58
CA LEU A 108 -13.68 -6.93 -6.13
C LEU A 108 -13.39 -8.05 -7.12
N PHE A 109 -12.12 -8.21 -7.48
CA PHE A 109 -11.62 -9.31 -8.28
C PHE A 109 -10.58 -10.09 -7.48
N MET A 110 -10.45 -11.37 -7.79
CA MET A 110 -9.44 -12.27 -7.27
C MET A 110 -8.60 -12.79 -8.42
N TRP A 111 -7.28 -12.77 -8.27
CA TRP A 111 -6.36 -13.36 -9.24
C TRP A 111 -6.47 -14.89 -9.18
N ASN A 112 -6.92 -15.50 -10.26
CA ASN A 112 -6.99 -16.94 -10.38
C ASN A 112 -5.64 -17.46 -10.89
N ILE A 113 -4.85 -18.08 -10.02
CA ILE A 113 -3.50 -18.58 -10.36
C ILE A 113 -3.56 -19.72 -11.38
N GLU A 114 -4.59 -20.57 -11.37
CA GLU A 114 -4.71 -21.68 -12.31
C GLU A 114 -5.04 -21.20 -13.73
N LYS A 115 -5.89 -20.17 -13.85
CA LYS A 115 -6.32 -19.59 -15.11
C LYS A 115 -5.50 -18.37 -15.54
N MET A 116 -4.64 -17.87 -14.66
CA MET A 116 -3.81 -16.67 -14.83
C MET A 116 -4.61 -15.47 -15.32
N GLN A 117 -5.74 -15.21 -14.67
CA GLN A 117 -6.64 -14.10 -14.99
C GLN A 117 -7.41 -13.62 -13.77
N TRP A 118 -7.91 -12.38 -13.82
CA TRP A 118 -8.82 -11.83 -12.82
C TRP A 118 -10.20 -12.48 -12.93
N SER A 119 -10.74 -12.92 -11.80
CA SER A 119 -12.12 -13.42 -11.66
C SER A 119 -12.90 -12.49 -10.76
N ASN A 120 -14.10 -12.07 -11.18
CA ASN A 120 -14.95 -11.24 -10.33
C ASN A 120 -15.37 -12.02 -9.08
N VAL A 121 -15.29 -11.37 -7.92
CA VAL A 121 -15.75 -11.89 -6.63
C VAL A 121 -17.10 -11.29 -6.30
N ASP A 122 -17.20 -9.96 -6.34
CA ASP A 122 -18.41 -9.25 -5.97
C ASP A 122 -18.50 -7.87 -6.63
N LYS A 123 -19.69 -7.26 -6.53
CA LYS A 123 -19.97 -5.87 -6.93
C LYS A 123 -20.56 -5.10 -5.75
N PHE A 124 -20.16 -3.84 -5.63
CA PHE A 124 -20.56 -3.01 -4.51
C PHE A 124 -21.44 -1.85 -4.97
N VAL A 125 -22.28 -1.38 -4.04
CA VAL A 125 -23.09 -0.16 -4.20
C VAL A 125 -22.70 0.92 -3.18
N GLU A 126 -21.78 0.60 -2.26
CA GLU A 126 -21.33 1.51 -1.21
C GLU A 126 -20.62 2.73 -1.84
N SER A 127 -21.13 3.92 -1.52
CA SER A 127 -20.53 5.19 -1.93
C SER A 127 -20.63 6.24 -0.85
N ILE A 128 -19.70 7.19 -0.89
CA ILE A 128 -19.74 8.43 -0.15
C ILE A 128 -19.53 9.54 -1.16
N ASP A 129 -20.54 10.36 -1.35
CA ASP A 129 -20.53 11.39 -2.37
C ASP A 129 -19.80 12.64 -1.87
N ASN A 130 -19.05 13.29 -2.76
CA ASN A 130 -18.57 14.64 -2.59
C ASN A 130 -19.41 15.56 -3.50
N PRO A 131 -20.05 16.60 -2.96
CA PRO A 131 -20.81 17.55 -3.78
C PRO A 131 -20.00 18.20 -4.92
N ASP A 132 -18.67 18.23 -4.80
CA ASP A 132 -17.78 18.58 -5.90
C ASP A 132 -17.38 17.32 -6.68
N ALA A 133 -17.99 17.13 -7.84
CA ALA A 133 -17.73 16.00 -8.74
C ALA A 133 -16.29 15.96 -9.28
N GLN A 134 -15.57 17.08 -9.25
CA GLN A 134 -14.18 17.18 -9.70
C GLN A 134 -13.17 17.04 -8.56
N ALA A 135 -13.63 17.04 -7.30
CA ALA A 135 -12.76 16.84 -6.16
C ALA A 135 -12.31 15.37 -6.09
N LYS A 136 -10.99 15.18 -6.05
CA LYS A 136 -10.35 13.89 -5.87
C LYS A 136 -10.26 13.52 -4.39
N SER A 137 -10.91 12.43 -4.02
CA SER A 137 -10.81 11.79 -2.72
C SER A 137 -9.59 10.88 -2.63
N LYS A 138 -9.06 10.69 -1.42
CA LYS A 138 -7.93 9.77 -1.18
C LYS A 138 -8.44 8.48 -0.56
N LEU A 139 -7.84 7.34 -0.95
CA LEU A 139 -8.06 6.03 -0.34
C LEU A 139 -6.70 5.38 -0.07
N ILE A 140 -6.46 5.00 1.18
CA ILE A 140 -5.29 4.21 1.60
C ILE A 140 -5.74 2.84 2.12
N ILE A 141 -4.87 1.85 1.94
CA ILE A 141 -5.00 0.54 2.59
C ILE A 141 -4.46 0.63 4.00
N VAL A 142 -5.11 -0.07 4.93
CA VAL A 142 -4.57 -0.31 6.26
C VAL A 142 -3.80 -1.62 6.22
N HIS A 143 -2.47 -1.55 6.35
CA HIS A 143 -1.61 -2.73 6.34
C HIS A 143 -1.87 -3.58 7.58
N GLN A 144 -1.95 -4.90 7.41
CA GLN A 144 -2.16 -5.84 8.51
C GLN A 144 -1.55 -7.20 8.16
N ILE A 145 -1.33 -8.02 9.19
CA ILE A 145 -1.03 -9.43 9.01
C ILE A 145 -2.33 -10.24 8.92
N ASP A 146 -2.31 -11.32 8.14
CA ASP A 146 -3.47 -12.20 7.97
C ASP A 146 -3.88 -12.85 9.30
N GLU A 147 -2.95 -13.06 10.24
CA GLU A 147 -3.24 -13.67 11.55
C GLU A 147 -4.18 -12.84 12.43
N ILE A 148 -4.26 -11.52 12.25
CA ILE A 148 -5.19 -10.67 13.01
C ILE A 148 -6.62 -10.96 12.58
N ASP A 149 -6.87 -10.96 11.27
CA ASP A 149 -8.16 -11.30 10.69
C ASP A 149 -8.02 -11.66 9.21
N ARG A 150 -8.09 -12.96 8.92
CA ARG A 150 -8.02 -13.51 7.56
C ARG A 150 -9.21 -13.14 6.68
N LYS A 151 -10.28 -12.59 7.26
CA LYS A 151 -11.52 -12.33 6.53
C LYS A 151 -11.77 -10.85 6.31
N SER A 152 -10.99 -9.94 6.88
CA SER A 152 -11.26 -8.53 6.69
C SER A 152 -10.02 -7.70 6.41
N MET A 153 -10.22 -6.67 5.59
CA MET A 153 -9.23 -5.65 5.29
C MET A 153 -9.86 -4.28 5.53
N PHE A 154 -9.08 -3.33 6.03
CA PHE A 154 -9.55 -1.98 6.28
C PHE A 154 -8.98 -0.99 5.26
N PHE A 155 -9.77 0.02 4.95
CA PHE A 155 -9.36 1.15 4.12
C PHE A 155 -9.73 2.44 4.81
N ILE A 156 -8.91 3.48 4.63
CA ILE A 156 -9.24 4.82 5.10
C ILE A 156 -9.39 5.71 3.88
N SER A 157 -10.56 6.31 3.74
CA SER A 157 -10.75 7.39 2.76
C SER A 157 -10.81 8.75 3.41
N SER A 158 -10.27 9.76 2.74
CA SER A 158 -10.44 11.16 3.10
C SER A 158 -11.25 11.88 2.03
N ILE A 159 -12.33 12.52 2.48
CA ILE A 159 -13.23 13.31 1.67
C ILE A 159 -13.46 14.61 2.44
N ARG A 160 -12.96 15.73 1.90
CA ARG A 160 -12.94 17.03 2.60
C ARG A 160 -12.24 16.88 3.97
N ASN A 161 -12.91 17.27 5.04
CA ASN A 161 -12.40 17.24 6.41
C ASN A 161 -12.95 16.03 7.18
N SER A 162 -13.28 14.94 6.48
CA SER A 162 -13.77 13.72 7.12
C SER A 162 -12.96 12.50 6.69
N LEU A 163 -12.69 11.63 7.66
CA LEU A 163 -12.19 10.29 7.40
C LEU A 163 -13.31 9.28 7.52
N TYR A 164 -13.27 8.29 6.65
CA TYR A 164 -14.17 7.14 6.69
C TYR A 164 -13.33 5.87 6.72
N VAL A 165 -13.59 5.05 7.72
CA VAL A 165 -12.96 3.74 7.89
C VAL A 165 -13.90 2.71 7.30
N HIS A 166 -13.47 2.10 6.21
CA HIS A 166 -14.19 1.05 5.50
C HIS A 166 -13.67 -0.31 5.93
N LYS A 167 -14.56 -1.27 6.08
CA LYS A 167 -14.23 -2.68 6.30
C LYS A 167 -14.70 -3.49 5.11
N LEU A 168 -13.76 -4.11 4.41
CA LEU A 168 -14.03 -5.19 3.47
C LEU A 168 -14.09 -6.50 4.26
N LEU A 169 -15.17 -7.24 4.15
CA LEU A 169 -15.30 -8.63 4.59
C LEU A 169 -15.24 -9.54 3.36
N PHE A 170 -14.35 -10.53 3.37
CA PHE A 170 -14.11 -11.47 2.29
C PHE A 170 -14.36 -12.90 2.76
N ASN A 171 -15.29 -13.60 2.10
CA ASN A 171 -15.64 -14.99 2.41
C ASN A 171 -14.97 -15.97 1.44
N ASN A 172 -13.63 -15.93 1.39
CA ASN A 172 -12.72 -16.92 0.83
C ASN A 172 -13.00 -17.55 -0.54
N LYS A 173 -13.95 -17.06 -1.34
CA LYS A 173 -14.07 -17.32 -2.80
C LYS A 173 -15.30 -16.71 -3.48
N HIS A 174 -16.41 -16.48 -2.78
CA HIS A 174 -17.70 -16.28 -3.46
C HIS A 174 -18.47 -15.02 -3.11
N SER A 175 -18.06 -14.31 -2.07
CA SER A 175 -18.70 -13.05 -1.73
C SER A 175 -17.79 -12.15 -0.94
N ALA A 176 -18.05 -10.86 -1.08
CA ALA A 176 -17.45 -9.83 -0.28
C ALA A 176 -18.47 -8.74 0.04
N SER A 177 -18.27 -8.02 1.13
CA SER A 177 -19.03 -6.81 1.42
C SER A 177 -18.09 -5.71 1.89
N ILE A 178 -18.42 -4.46 1.55
CA ILE A 178 -17.74 -3.28 2.07
C ILE A 178 -18.77 -2.47 2.84
N SER A 179 -18.40 -2.03 4.04
CA SER A 179 -19.21 -1.11 4.84
C SER A 179 -18.36 -0.10 5.58
N ILE A 180 -18.94 1.07 5.85
CA ILE A 180 -18.34 2.06 6.74
C ILE A 180 -18.52 1.60 8.20
N VAL A 181 -17.41 1.45 8.94
CA VAL A 181 -17.43 1.07 10.35
C VAL A 181 -17.23 2.24 11.29
N ASN A 182 -16.53 3.28 10.84
CA ASN A 182 -16.24 4.48 11.62
C ASN A 182 -16.14 5.72 10.72
N THR A 183 -16.53 6.87 11.26
CA THR A 183 -16.45 8.18 10.61
C THR A 183 -15.85 9.17 11.58
N ILE A 184 -14.87 9.92 11.14
CA ILE A 184 -14.18 10.95 11.93
C ILE A 184 -14.38 12.27 11.22
N GLU A 185 -15.19 13.15 11.80
CA GLU A 185 -15.46 14.48 11.25
C GLU A 185 -14.44 15.52 11.74
N ASN A 186 -14.33 16.63 11.01
CA ASN A 186 -13.42 17.75 11.31
C ASN A 186 -11.95 17.32 11.44
N PHE A 187 -11.54 16.36 10.63
CA PHE A 187 -10.18 15.86 10.56
C PHE A 187 -9.35 16.66 9.56
N GLU A 188 -8.37 17.40 10.05
CA GLU A 188 -7.59 18.37 9.26
C GLU A 188 -6.39 17.76 8.52
N LYS A 189 -6.00 16.52 8.84
CA LYS A 189 -4.85 15.84 8.22
C LYS A 189 -5.30 14.92 7.09
N THR A 190 -4.48 14.76 6.06
CA THR A 190 -4.73 13.77 5.00
C THR A 190 -4.07 12.44 5.39
N PRO A 191 -4.76 11.29 5.33
CA PRO A 191 -4.17 10.00 5.68
C PRO A 191 -3.02 9.66 4.72
N VAL A 192 -1.88 9.22 5.26
CA VAL A 192 -0.68 8.87 4.47
C VAL A 192 -0.41 7.38 4.52
N VAL A 193 -0.26 6.83 5.71
CA VAL A 193 -0.04 5.40 5.95
C VAL A 193 -0.85 4.96 7.15
N ALA A 194 -1.27 3.70 7.14
CA ALA A 194 -2.00 3.11 8.25
C ALA A 194 -1.65 1.63 8.42
N ALA A 195 -1.68 1.18 9.67
CA ALA A 195 -1.47 -0.18 10.09
C ALA A 195 -2.58 -0.61 11.05
N ARG A 196 -3.00 -1.87 10.98
CA ARG A 196 -3.86 -2.47 12.01
C ARG A 196 -3.02 -3.38 12.89
N TRP A 197 -3.22 -3.22 14.19
CA TRP A 197 -2.74 -4.15 15.18
C TRP A 197 -3.86 -4.43 16.16
N ASN A 198 -4.19 -5.71 16.35
CA ASN A 198 -5.33 -6.14 17.14
C ASN A 198 -6.65 -5.44 16.70
N ASN A 199 -7.29 -4.72 17.62
CA ASN A 199 -8.56 -4.03 17.41
C ASN A 199 -8.40 -2.53 17.14
N GLU A 200 -7.17 -2.10 16.81
CA GLU A 200 -6.82 -0.70 16.62
C GLU A 200 -6.22 -0.48 15.24
N ILE A 201 -6.51 0.70 14.66
CA ILE A 201 -5.85 1.20 13.46
C ILE A 201 -4.98 2.38 13.85
N TYR A 202 -3.70 2.26 13.58
CA TYR A 202 -2.68 3.27 13.74
C TYR A 202 -2.52 3.98 12.39
N MET A 203 -2.44 5.31 12.40
CA MET A 203 -2.38 6.09 11.18
C MET A 203 -1.48 7.31 11.37
N PHE A 204 -0.65 7.57 10.37
CA PHE A 204 0.02 8.86 10.22
C PHE A 204 -0.62 9.68 9.10
N GLY A 205 -0.75 10.97 9.36
CA GLY A 205 -1.27 11.94 8.42
C GLY A 205 -0.19 12.75 7.72
N GLY A 206 -0.64 13.63 6.86
CA GLY A 206 0.14 14.75 6.37
C GLY A 206 -0.66 16.04 6.45
N ILE A 207 0.06 17.15 6.57
CA ILE A 207 -0.46 18.49 6.75
C ILE A 207 -0.26 19.26 5.45
N SER A 208 -1.30 19.94 5.00
CA SER A 208 -1.26 20.87 3.87
C SER A 208 -1.00 22.28 4.38
N GLY A 209 0.23 22.78 4.19
CA GLY A 209 0.61 24.16 4.47
C GLY A 209 1.13 24.83 3.20
N CYS A 210 2.36 25.35 3.22
CA CYS A 210 3.10 25.81 2.03
C CYS A 210 3.55 24.64 1.11
N GLY A 211 2.75 23.59 1.03
CA GLY A 211 3.07 22.27 0.48
C GLY A 211 2.56 21.16 1.39
N PHE A 212 2.39 19.97 0.82
CA PHE A 212 2.02 18.77 1.57
C PHE A 212 3.25 18.20 2.29
N ARG A 213 3.13 17.92 3.59
CA ARG A 213 4.19 17.28 4.38
C ARG A 213 3.66 16.15 5.24
N PHE A 214 4.35 15.02 5.21
CA PHE A 214 4.17 13.95 6.16
C PHE A 214 4.46 14.45 7.58
N ASP A 215 3.60 14.07 8.52
CA ASP A 215 3.73 14.41 9.93
C ASP A 215 4.06 13.14 10.74
N PRO A 216 5.35 12.87 11.00
CA PRO A 216 5.76 11.70 11.77
C PRO A 216 5.57 11.88 13.28
N LYS A 217 5.16 13.06 13.76
CA LYS A 217 5.07 13.37 15.20
C LYS A 217 3.70 13.07 15.79
N SER A 218 2.68 12.91 14.96
CA SER A 218 1.31 12.63 15.41
C SER A 218 0.82 11.30 14.87
N CYS A 219 0.68 10.33 15.76
CA CYS A 219 0.03 9.05 15.46
C CYS A 219 -1.43 9.10 15.90
N PHE A 220 -2.35 8.77 14.99
CA PHE A 220 -3.75 8.60 15.32
C PHE A 220 -4.05 7.13 15.58
N ILE A 221 -4.76 6.85 16.66
CA ILE A 221 -5.22 5.51 17.01
C ILE A 221 -6.74 5.50 16.96
N ILE A 222 -7.29 4.59 16.15
CA ILE A 222 -8.72 4.40 15.97
C ILE A 222 -9.09 3.05 16.59
N ASP A 223 -9.82 3.06 17.71
CA ASP A 223 -10.40 1.85 18.31
C ASP A 223 -11.61 1.43 17.48
N ILE A 224 -11.50 0.29 16.78
CA ILE A 224 -12.52 -0.19 15.85
C ILE A 224 -13.83 -0.52 16.58
N ALA A 225 -13.74 -1.09 17.79
CA ALA A 225 -14.93 -1.53 18.53
C ALA A 225 -15.65 -0.35 19.18
N LYS A 226 -14.89 0.57 19.78
CA LYS A 226 -15.45 1.75 20.45
C LYS A 226 -15.79 2.88 19.49
N LYS A 227 -15.28 2.82 18.25
CA LYS A 227 -15.40 3.90 17.25
C LYS A 227 -14.84 5.23 17.76
N GLN A 228 -13.80 5.15 18.58
CA GLN A 228 -13.13 6.31 19.16
C GLN A 228 -11.80 6.54 18.47
N THR A 229 -11.40 7.81 18.37
CA THR A 229 -10.12 8.21 17.81
C THR A 229 -9.38 9.05 18.84
N GLN A 230 -8.09 8.79 19.01
CA GLN A 230 -7.18 9.59 19.80
C GLN A 230 -5.95 9.97 18.97
N GLU A 231 -5.41 11.15 19.20
CA GLU A 231 -4.11 11.58 18.67
C GLU A 231 -3.06 11.45 19.78
N ILE A 232 -1.93 10.84 19.44
CA ILE A 232 -0.77 10.71 20.31
C ILE A 232 0.38 11.50 19.68
N GLU A 233 0.93 12.44 20.44
CA GLU A 233 2.16 13.14 20.08
C GLU A 233 3.37 12.28 20.47
N MET A 234 4.30 12.13 19.53
CA MET A 234 5.52 11.34 19.65
C MET A 234 6.70 12.30 19.86
N GLU A 235 7.26 12.29 21.07
CA GLU A 235 8.31 13.26 21.47
C GLU A 235 9.74 12.84 21.09
N ASN A 236 9.94 11.65 20.53
CA ASN A 236 11.28 11.11 20.26
C ASN A 236 11.77 11.43 18.83
N ASP A 237 13.02 11.01 18.54
CA ASP A 237 13.57 11.05 17.17
C ASP A 237 12.61 10.38 16.19
N HIS A 238 12.45 10.96 15.01
CA HIS A 238 11.49 10.50 14.01
C HIS A 238 12.12 10.48 12.62
N PRO A 239 11.55 9.71 11.66
CA PRO A 239 12.04 9.72 10.29
C PRO A 239 12.02 11.13 9.69
N ALA A 240 13.05 11.45 8.91
CA ALA A 240 13.15 12.70 8.16
C ALA A 240 12.38 12.65 6.81
N PHE A 241 11.45 11.69 6.66
CA PHE A 241 10.64 11.57 5.47
C PHE A 241 9.72 12.78 5.33
N SER A 242 9.69 13.36 4.13
CA SER A 242 8.94 14.56 3.76
C SER A 242 7.90 14.22 2.69
N PHE A 243 7.10 15.21 2.28
CA PHE A 243 6.11 15.09 1.21
C PHE A 243 5.11 13.95 1.47
N ASN A 244 5.19 12.86 0.72
CA ASN A 244 4.30 11.70 0.80
C ASN A 244 4.67 10.73 1.94
N GLY A 245 5.70 11.04 2.74
CA GLY A 245 6.15 10.21 3.84
C GLY A 245 6.99 9.02 3.35
N PRO A 246 6.92 7.86 4.01
CA PRO A 246 7.65 6.68 3.60
C PRO A 246 7.11 6.14 2.28
N ARG A 247 8.00 5.64 1.41
CA ARG A 247 7.60 5.01 0.14
C ARG A 247 6.99 3.62 0.35
N TYR A 248 7.49 2.90 1.35
CA TYR A 248 7.02 1.56 1.71
C TYR A 248 6.69 1.50 3.19
N ASN A 249 5.62 0.76 3.52
CA ASN A 249 5.29 0.45 4.90
C ASN A 249 4.74 -0.96 5.00
N TYR A 250 5.02 -1.65 6.11
CA TYR A 250 4.66 -3.04 6.30
C TYR A 250 4.50 -3.37 7.78
N VAL A 251 3.52 -4.21 8.13
CA VAL A 251 3.30 -4.70 9.50
C VAL A 251 3.71 -6.16 9.55
N THR A 252 4.62 -6.52 10.45
CA THR A 252 5.12 -7.88 10.63
C THR A 252 4.39 -8.60 11.77
N LYS A 253 4.55 -9.93 11.84
CA LYS A 253 3.86 -10.77 12.84
C LYS A 253 4.32 -10.53 14.28
N ASN A 254 5.50 -9.94 14.46
CA ASN A 254 6.02 -9.53 15.75
C ASN A 254 5.49 -8.15 16.19
N GLY A 255 4.57 -7.52 15.45
CA GLY A 255 3.97 -6.23 15.82
C GLY A 255 4.81 -5.02 15.45
N ARG A 256 5.86 -5.19 14.65
CA ARG A 256 6.62 -4.05 14.13
C ARG A 256 5.94 -3.49 12.89
N TRP A 257 5.68 -2.18 12.91
CA TRP A 257 5.24 -1.43 11.74
C TRP A 257 6.42 -0.67 11.17
N TYR A 258 6.94 -1.17 10.05
CA TYR A 258 8.08 -0.62 9.35
C TYR A 258 7.66 0.46 8.36
N HIS A 259 8.52 1.47 8.24
CA HIS A 259 8.44 2.61 7.34
C HIS A 259 9.80 2.78 6.68
N ALA A 260 9.87 2.52 5.39
CA ALA A 260 11.14 2.37 4.70
C ALA A 260 11.23 3.29 3.49
N THR A 261 12.37 3.97 3.42
CA THR A 261 12.76 4.88 2.35
C THR A 261 11.81 6.05 2.14
N GLY A 262 12.24 7.05 1.39
CA GLY A 262 11.41 8.18 1.01
C GLY A 262 12.24 9.31 0.47
N MET A 263 11.76 10.52 0.69
CA MET A 263 12.46 11.75 0.33
C MET A 263 12.63 12.62 1.56
N THR A 264 13.81 13.19 1.73
CA THR A 264 14.05 14.26 2.69
C THR A 264 14.13 15.59 1.94
N GLN A 265 13.38 16.59 2.43
CA GLN A 265 13.37 17.91 1.82
C GLN A 265 14.74 18.59 1.92
N VAL A 266 15.18 19.22 0.82
CA VAL A 266 16.38 20.06 0.77
C VAL A 266 15.99 21.42 0.18
N GLY A 267 16.02 22.46 1.01
CA GLY A 267 15.51 23.78 0.63
C GLY A 267 13.99 23.79 0.41
N MET A 268 13.49 24.70 -0.43
CA MET A 268 12.04 24.86 -0.64
C MET A 268 11.46 23.83 -1.63
N THR A 269 12.19 23.51 -2.69
CA THR A 269 11.70 22.67 -3.81
C THR A 269 12.51 21.41 -4.04
N GLY A 270 13.68 21.29 -3.40
CA GLY A 270 14.58 20.15 -3.58
C GLY A 270 14.22 18.98 -2.66
N SER A 271 14.67 17.80 -3.07
CA SER A 271 14.63 16.60 -2.23
C SER A 271 15.81 15.70 -2.52
N ILE A 272 16.23 14.94 -1.51
CA ILE A 272 17.20 13.86 -1.64
C ILE A 272 16.55 12.54 -1.25
N PHE A 273 16.96 11.47 -1.92
CA PHE A 273 16.56 10.12 -1.53
C PHE A 273 17.03 9.84 -0.11
N ASN A 274 16.11 9.37 0.73
CA ASN A 274 16.39 8.89 2.07
C ASN A 274 16.19 7.37 2.06
N GLY A 275 17.26 6.62 2.34
CA GLY A 275 17.28 5.16 2.37
C GLY A 275 17.01 4.53 3.74
N GLU A 276 16.76 5.35 4.76
CA GLU A 276 16.58 4.88 6.13
C GLU A 276 15.35 3.98 6.26
N ILE A 277 15.42 3.06 7.21
CA ILE A 277 14.30 2.24 7.65
C ILE A 277 14.02 2.62 9.11
N TRP A 278 12.77 2.91 9.39
CA TRP A 278 12.27 3.21 10.72
C TRP A 278 11.13 2.24 11.05
N TYR A 279 10.86 2.02 12.33
CA TYR A 279 9.73 1.21 12.75
C TYR A 279 9.13 1.69 14.07
N ILE A 280 7.92 1.24 14.34
CA ILE A 280 7.22 1.36 15.61
C ILE A 280 6.90 -0.05 16.09
N ASP A 281 7.14 -0.34 17.36
CA ASP A 281 6.70 -1.59 17.99
C ASP A 281 5.29 -1.39 18.56
N LEU A 282 4.29 -1.96 17.90
CA LEU A 282 2.88 -1.84 18.28
C LEU A 282 2.50 -2.72 19.47
N ASN A 283 3.42 -3.49 20.04
CA ASN A 283 3.22 -4.16 21.33
C ASN A 283 3.64 -3.30 22.52
N GLU A 284 4.40 -2.22 22.29
CA GLU A 284 4.75 -1.29 23.35
C GLU A 284 3.54 -0.42 23.73
N THR A 285 3.43 -0.11 25.02
CA THR A 285 2.40 0.81 25.52
C THR A 285 2.65 2.26 25.11
N ILE A 286 3.91 2.61 24.85
CA ILE A 286 4.33 3.93 24.41
C ILE A 286 4.72 3.85 22.94
N ILE A 287 3.95 4.53 22.09
CA ILE A 287 4.21 4.60 20.65
C ILE A 287 5.40 5.53 20.40
N LYS A 288 6.50 4.95 19.92
CA LYS A 288 7.74 5.69 19.62
C LYS A 288 8.44 5.11 18.40
N TRP A 289 9.21 5.95 17.72
CA TRP A 289 10.00 5.56 16.56
C TRP A 289 11.32 4.88 16.94
N PHE A 290 11.74 3.90 16.15
CA PHE A 290 13.04 3.27 16.20
C PHE A 290 13.68 3.29 14.82
N LYS A 291 14.98 3.61 14.77
CA LYS A 291 15.75 3.58 13.53
C LYS A 291 16.43 2.23 13.38
N ALA A 292 16.19 1.56 12.25
CA ALA A 292 16.91 0.33 11.93
C ALA A 292 18.33 0.66 11.40
N PRO A 293 19.31 -0.23 11.65
CA PRO A 293 20.70 -0.03 11.20
C PRO A 293 20.88 -0.21 9.69
N LEU A 294 20.02 -0.97 9.01
CA LEU A 294 20.08 -1.11 7.56
C LEU A 294 19.63 0.19 6.86
N VAL A 295 20.42 0.64 5.89
CA VAL A 295 20.09 1.75 5.00
C VAL A 295 20.06 1.24 3.57
N ILE A 296 18.94 1.46 2.89
CA ILE A 296 18.77 1.08 1.49
C ILE A 296 19.53 2.09 0.62
N PRO A 297 20.47 1.67 -0.24
CA PRO A 297 21.14 2.60 -1.13
C PRO A 297 20.16 3.16 -2.16
N LYS A 298 20.50 4.30 -2.76
CA LYS A 298 19.68 4.89 -3.82
C LYS A 298 19.59 3.92 -4.99
N MET A 299 18.38 3.43 -5.23
CA MET A 299 18.08 2.47 -6.28
C MET A 299 16.65 2.74 -6.80
N ASP A 300 16.31 2.20 -7.97
CA ASP A 300 14.97 2.33 -8.57
C ASP A 300 14.06 1.23 -8.00
N VAL A 301 13.82 1.33 -6.68
CA VAL A 301 13.00 0.37 -5.94
C VAL A 301 11.59 0.40 -6.50
N ASP A 302 11.16 -0.73 -7.01
CA ASP A 302 9.79 -0.95 -7.45
C ASP A 302 8.96 -1.57 -6.32
N PHE A 303 9.57 -2.49 -5.57
CA PHE A 303 8.91 -3.21 -4.49
C PHE A 303 9.81 -3.40 -3.27
N MET A 304 9.17 -3.39 -2.11
CA MET A 304 9.78 -3.74 -0.84
C MET A 304 8.78 -4.51 0.03
N ARG A 305 9.22 -5.62 0.62
CA ARG A 305 8.52 -6.36 1.67
C ARG A 305 9.48 -6.64 2.81
N ILE A 306 8.94 -6.73 4.02
CA ILE A 306 9.65 -7.21 5.19
C ILE A 306 8.94 -8.48 5.67
N ASP A 307 9.67 -9.53 5.98
CA ASP A 307 9.09 -10.78 6.50
C ASP A 307 9.06 -10.80 8.04
N GLU A 308 8.49 -11.85 8.61
CA GLU A 308 8.37 -12.03 10.06
C GLU A 308 9.71 -12.23 10.80
N ASN A 309 10.78 -12.52 10.08
CA ASN A 309 12.13 -12.64 10.62
C ASN A 309 12.96 -11.36 10.38
N ASP A 310 12.29 -10.26 10.06
CA ASP A 310 12.88 -8.96 9.74
C ASP A 310 13.91 -9.00 8.59
N PHE A 311 13.72 -9.92 7.64
CA PHE A 311 14.37 -9.81 6.34
C PHE A 311 13.59 -8.89 5.43
N ILE A 312 14.30 -7.96 4.79
CA ILE A 312 13.79 -7.14 3.72
C ILE A 312 14.04 -7.82 2.37
N PHE A 313 13.03 -7.81 1.52
CA PHE A 313 13.11 -8.19 0.12
C PHE A 313 12.84 -6.96 -0.73
N ILE A 314 13.71 -6.70 -1.70
CA ILE A 314 13.64 -5.51 -2.56
C ILE A 314 13.69 -5.98 -4.00
N ALA A 315 12.73 -5.54 -4.82
CA ALA A 315 12.85 -5.67 -6.27
C ALA A 315 13.22 -4.29 -6.84
N ASP A 316 14.40 -4.22 -7.44
CA ASP A 316 14.85 -3.09 -8.24
C ASP A 316 14.61 -3.39 -9.72
N LYS A 317 14.12 -2.39 -10.44
CA LYS A 317 13.77 -2.51 -11.85
C LYS A 317 14.96 -2.90 -12.75
N ASN A 318 16.17 -2.47 -12.40
CA ASN A 318 17.36 -2.54 -13.25
C ASN A 318 18.44 -3.49 -12.68
N GLU A 319 18.60 -3.50 -11.37
CA GLU A 319 19.71 -4.16 -10.69
C GLU A 319 19.39 -5.59 -10.30
N GLY A 320 18.21 -5.87 -9.75
CA GLY A 320 17.85 -7.24 -9.36
C GLY A 320 16.82 -7.34 -8.26
N VAL A 321 16.67 -8.57 -7.75
CA VAL A 321 15.97 -8.84 -6.51
C VAL A 321 17.01 -9.03 -5.42
N PHE A 322 16.83 -8.35 -4.29
CA PHE A 322 17.74 -8.34 -3.16
C PHE A 322 17.07 -8.82 -1.88
N LYS A 323 17.86 -9.41 -0.99
CA LYS A 323 17.49 -9.78 0.37
C LYS A 323 18.48 -9.13 1.35
N GLY A 324 18.00 -8.60 2.46
CA GLY A 324 18.85 -8.10 3.55
C GLY A 324 18.21 -8.33 4.90
N GLU A 325 19.02 -8.32 5.94
CA GLU A 325 18.56 -8.35 7.33
C GLU A 325 18.45 -6.92 7.86
N ILE A 326 17.32 -6.57 8.48
CA ILE A 326 17.07 -5.21 8.98
C ILE A 326 17.73 -4.98 10.34
N ALA A 327 17.67 -5.97 11.22
CA ALA A 327 18.25 -5.94 12.55
C ALA A 327 18.87 -7.32 12.82
N SER A 328 20.13 -7.34 13.25
CA SER A 328 20.75 -8.55 13.80
C SER A 328 20.06 -8.85 15.13
N SER A 329 19.31 -9.96 15.17
CA SER A 329 18.61 -10.50 16.34
C SER A 329 19.48 -10.60 17.59
#